data_AF-A0A066XBX5-F1
#
_entry.id   AF-A0A066XBX5-F1
#
_cell.length_a   1.000
_cell.length_b   1.000
_cell.length_c   1.000
_cell.angle_alpha   90.00
_cell.angle_beta   90.00
_cell.angle_gamma   90.00
#
_symmetry.space_group_name_H-M   'P 1'
#
loop_
_entity.id
_entity.type
_entity.pdbx_description
1 polymer ?
#
loop_
_entity_poly.entity_id
_entity_poly.type
_entity_poly.pdbx_seq_one_letter_code
_entity_poly.pdbx_strand_id
1 'polypeptide(L)'
;MAPQAAIKRTGKGKNQKVTKKFIINASQPASDKIFDVAAFEKFLQDKIKVEGRVGNLGDQVQISQQGEGKIEIIAHNELSGRYLKYLTKKFLKKQQLRDWLRVVSTSKGVYELKFFNVVNDEAEDDDE
;
A
#
# COMPACT_ATOMS: atom_id res chain seq x y z
N MET A 1 11.74 -51.67 34.83
CA MET A 1 12.58 -50.79 33.99
C MET A 1 11.87 -50.63 32.65
N ALA A 2 11.11 -49.54 32.46
CA ALA A 2 10.31 -49.31 31.26
C ALA A 2 11.09 -48.44 30.26
N PRO A 3 11.11 -48.76 28.95
CA PRO A 3 11.77 -47.92 27.97
C PRO A 3 10.86 -46.74 27.61
N GLN A 4 11.36 -45.52 27.78
CA GLN A 4 10.66 -44.29 27.40
C GLN A 4 10.71 -44.13 25.87
N ALA A 5 9.54 -44.07 25.25
CA ALA A 5 9.39 -43.80 23.82
C ALA A 5 9.73 -42.33 23.52
N ALA A 6 10.71 -42.12 22.63
CA ALA A 6 11.09 -40.81 22.13
C ALA A 6 9.99 -40.21 21.25
N ILE A 7 9.43 -39.08 21.69
CA ILE A 7 8.44 -38.29 20.94
C ILE A 7 9.18 -37.55 19.81
N LYS A 8 9.14 -38.12 18.59
CA LYS A 8 9.49 -37.40 17.37
C LYS A 8 8.47 -36.29 17.13
N ARG A 9 8.85 -35.04 17.40
CA ARG A 9 8.10 -33.85 16.97
C ARG A 9 8.29 -33.65 15.47
N THR A 10 7.51 -34.36 14.67
CA THR A 10 7.33 -34.06 13.25
C THR A 10 6.41 -32.85 13.14
N GLY A 11 6.99 -31.67 12.98
CA GLY A 11 6.24 -30.42 12.90
C GLY A 11 6.98 -29.37 12.09
N LYS A 12 7.50 -29.72 10.92
CA LYS A 12 7.94 -28.74 9.92
C LYS A 12 6.67 -28.17 9.28
N GLY A 13 5.97 -27.32 10.02
CA GLY A 13 4.87 -26.52 9.51
C GLY A 13 5.43 -25.69 8.36
N LYS A 14 5.08 -26.04 7.12
CA LYS A 14 5.29 -25.17 5.98
C LYS A 14 4.54 -23.89 6.32
N ASN A 15 5.28 -22.83 6.65
CA ASN A 15 4.75 -21.51 6.95
C ASN A 15 3.79 -21.17 5.79
N GLN A 16 2.49 -21.24 6.07
CA GLN A 16 1.47 -21.01 5.07
C GLN A 16 1.64 -19.56 4.65
N LYS A 17 2.18 -19.32 3.44
CA LYS A 17 2.43 -17.97 2.93
C LYS A 17 1.11 -17.22 3.00
N VAL A 18 0.98 -16.28 3.95
CA VAL A 18 -0.23 -15.48 4.10
C VAL A 18 -0.23 -14.49 2.96
N THR A 19 -0.99 -14.80 1.91
CA THR A 19 -1.17 -13.90 0.77
C THR A 19 -2.15 -12.80 1.14
N LYS A 20 -1.65 -11.58 1.28
CA LYS A 20 -2.44 -10.36 1.49
C LYS A 20 -2.50 -9.59 0.18
N LYS A 21 -3.72 -9.24 -0.23
CA LYS A 21 -3.96 -8.38 -1.38
C LYS A 21 -4.28 -6.97 -0.88
N PHE A 22 -3.58 -5.99 -1.44
CA PHE A 22 -3.83 -4.58 -1.22
C PHE A 22 -4.14 -3.91 -2.55
N ILE A 23 -5.08 -2.97 -2.53
CA ILE A 23 -5.49 -2.20 -3.70
C ILE A 23 -5.35 -0.72 -3.36
N ILE A 24 -4.68 0.04 -4.22
CA ILE A 24 -4.59 1.49 -4.15
C ILE A 24 -5.28 2.03 -5.39
N ASN A 25 -6.43 2.64 -5.21
CA ASN A 25 -7.20 3.28 -6.27
C ASN A 25 -6.76 4.74 -6.42
N ALA A 26 -6.17 5.05 -7.57
CA ALA A 26 -5.77 6.39 -7.99
C ALA A 26 -6.49 6.82 -9.28
N SER A 27 -7.63 6.20 -9.63
CA SER A 27 -8.32 6.44 -10.90
C SER A 27 -8.67 7.92 -11.14
N GLN A 28 -9.25 8.59 -10.15
CA GLN A 28 -9.62 10.01 -10.27
C GLN A 28 -8.42 10.92 -10.57
N PRO A 29 -7.35 10.95 -9.74
CA PRO A 29 -6.21 11.82 -10.01
C PRO A 29 -5.33 11.35 -11.18
N ALA A 30 -5.40 10.07 -11.58
CA ALA A 30 -4.72 9.58 -12.78
C ALA A 30 -5.43 10.07 -14.06
N SER A 31 -6.76 10.05 -14.09
CA SER A 31 -7.55 10.58 -15.22
C SER A 31 -7.33 12.08 -15.42
N ASP A 32 -7.18 12.83 -14.34
CA ASP A 32 -6.88 14.27 -14.37
C ASP A 32 -5.39 14.57 -14.67
N LYS A 33 -4.58 13.54 -14.93
CA LYS A 33 -3.13 13.63 -15.21
C LYS A 33 -2.28 14.27 -14.11
N ILE A 34 -2.84 14.44 -12.90
CA ILE A 34 -2.14 14.96 -11.71
C ILE A 34 -1.26 13.87 -11.09
N PHE A 35 -1.66 12.61 -11.20
CA PHE A 35 -0.96 11.48 -10.59
C PHE A 35 -0.41 10.50 -11.62
N ASP A 36 0.92 10.38 -11.68
CA ASP A 36 1.59 9.40 -12.52
C ASP A 36 1.68 8.03 -11.82
N VAL A 37 0.86 7.10 -12.32
CA VAL A 37 0.76 5.72 -11.82
C VAL A 37 2.03 4.92 -12.10
N ALA A 38 2.69 5.15 -13.24
CA ALA A 38 3.92 4.44 -13.61
C ALA A 38 5.10 4.88 -12.74
N ALA A 39 5.22 6.19 -12.45
CA ALA A 39 6.20 6.69 -11.50
C ALA A 39 5.94 6.17 -10.07
N PHE A 40 4.68 6.03 -9.69
CA PHE A 40 4.33 5.50 -8.38
C PHE A 40 4.61 4.00 -8.25
N GLU A 41 4.38 3.21 -9.31
CA GLU A 41 4.74 1.79 -9.35
C GLU A 41 6.25 1.58 -9.12
N LYS A 42 7.09 2.30 -9.88
CA LYS A 42 8.55 2.28 -9.72
C LYS A 42 8.97 2.70 -8.31
N PHE A 43 8.33 3.73 -7.76
CA PHE A 43 8.60 4.18 -6.39
C PHE A 43 8.29 3.09 -5.36
N LEU A 44 7.21 2.33 -5.53
CA LEU A 44 6.88 1.23 -4.64
C LEU A 44 7.92 0.10 -4.74
N GLN A 45 8.35 -0.26 -5.95
CA GLN A 45 9.42 -1.23 -6.17
C GLN A 45 10.72 -0.80 -5.44
N ASP A 46 11.10 0.47 -5.52
CA ASP A 46 12.33 0.96 -4.90
C ASP A 46 12.25 1.16 -3.37
N LYS A 47 11.07 1.44 -2.84
CA LYS A 47 10.90 1.86 -1.43
C LYS A 47 10.23 0.84 -0.53
N ILE A 48 9.60 -0.19 -1.08
CA ILE A 48 9.13 -1.31 -0.29
C ILE A 48 10.33 -2.06 0.29
N LYS A 49 10.30 -2.21 1.61
CA LYS A 49 11.28 -2.99 2.35
C LYS A 49 10.70 -4.36 2.66
N VAL A 50 11.52 -5.37 2.45
CA VAL A 50 11.28 -6.74 2.88
C VAL A 50 12.47 -7.14 3.75
N GLU A 51 12.19 -7.65 4.96
CA GLU A 51 13.22 -7.99 5.95
C GLU A 51 14.21 -6.83 6.25
N GLY A 52 13.72 -5.59 6.20
CA GLY A 52 14.49 -4.39 6.53
C GLY A 52 15.31 -3.79 5.38
N ARG A 53 15.41 -4.45 4.22
CA ARG A 53 16.14 -3.96 3.04
C ARG A 53 15.20 -3.62 1.88
N VAL A 54 15.57 -2.60 1.11
CA VAL A 54 14.94 -2.27 -0.17
C VAL A 54 15.53 -3.13 -1.28
N GLY A 55 14.81 -3.31 -2.40
CA GLY A 55 15.29 -4.07 -3.56
C GLY A 55 15.26 -5.60 -3.39
N ASN A 56 14.70 -6.10 -2.28
CA ASN A 56 14.56 -7.53 -1.99
C ASN A 56 13.10 -8.00 -2.16
N LEU A 57 12.43 -7.62 -3.27
CA LEU A 57 11.01 -7.95 -3.46
C LEU A 57 10.79 -9.42 -3.84
N GLY A 58 11.69 -10.01 -4.64
CA GLY A 58 11.66 -11.41 -5.06
C GLY A 58 10.25 -11.90 -5.45
N ASP A 59 9.90 -13.11 -5.00
CA ASP A 59 8.53 -13.67 -5.08
C ASP A 59 7.66 -13.31 -3.86
N GLN A 60 8.11 -12.39 -2.99
CA GLN A 60 7.38 -12.05 -1.77
C GLN A 60 6.40 -10.91 -1.97
N VAL A 61 6.68 -9.96 -2.84
CA VAL A 61 5.80 -8.83 -3.13
C VAL A 61 5.72 -8.62 -4.64
N GLN A 62 4.53 -8.81 -5.19
CA GLN A 62 4.20 -8.49 -6.57
C GLN A 62 3.40 -7.20 -6.61
N ILE A 63 3.79 -6.29 -7.50
CA ILE A 63 3.14 -5.00 -7.71
C ILE A 63 2.70 -4.99 -9.16
N SER A 64 1.41 -4.77 -9.40
CA SER A 64 0.84 -4.75 -10.74
C SER A 64 -0.09 -3.56 -10.89
N GLN A 65 0.03 -2.83 -11.99
CA GLN A 65 -0.97 -1.85 -12.37
C GLN A 65 -2.20 -2.58 -12.94
N GLN A 66 -3.35 -2.42 -12.30
CA GLN A 66 -4.63 -2.71 -12.93
C GLN A 66 -5.05 -1.48 -13.75
N GLY A 67 -5.63 -1.71 -14.93
CA GLY A 67 -6.14 -0.64 -15.79
C GLY A 67 -6.99 0.39 -15.01
N GLU A 68 -7.04 1.62 -15.53
CA GLU A 68 -7.74 2.78 -14.90
C GLU A 68 -7.03 3.36 -13.66
N GLY A 69 -5.71 3.24 -13.53
CA GLY A 69 -4.97 3.88 -12.43
C GLY A 69 -5.18 3.21 -11.06
N LYS A 70 -5.48 1.92 -11.05
CA LYS A 70 -5.48 1.09 -9.85
C LYS A 70 -4.15 0.36 -9.73
N ILE A 71 -3.61 0.25 -8.53
CA ILE A 71 -2.42 -0.55 -8.26
C ILE A 71 -2.78 -1.66 -7.29
N GLU A 72 -2.48 -2.88 -7.71
CA GLU A 72 -2.60 -4.08 -6.91
C GLU A 72 -1.23 -4.46 -6.35
N ILE A 73 -1.17 -4.69 -5.04
CA ILE A 73 0.01 -5.23 -4.36
C ILE A 73 -0.38 -6.57 -3.73
N ILE A 74 0.21 -7.64 -4.22
CA ILE A 74 0.07 -8.98 -3.64
C ILE A 74 1.33 -9.25 -2.82
N ALA A 75 1.17 -9.41 -1.51
CA ALA A 75 2.26 -9.67 -0.60
C ALA A 75 2.07 -11.04 0.06
N HIS A 76 3.10 -11.90 -0.03
CA HIS A 76 3.17 -13.19 0.65
C HIS A 76 3.89 -13.11 2.02
N ASN A 77 4.21 -11.90 2.47
CA ASN A 77 4.84 -11.62 3.75
C ASN A 77 3.90 -10.83 4.68
N GLU A 78 4.41 -10.40 5.83
CA GLU A 78 3.67 -9.58 6.80
C GLU A 78 3.55 -8.10 6.41
N LEU A 79 3.38 -7.78 5.12
CA LEU A 79 3.12 -6.41 4.69
C LEU A 79 1.85 -5.88 5.39
N SER A 80 1.91 -4.62 5.82
CA SER A 80 0.78 -3.94 6.44
C SER A 80 0.28 -2.81 5.55
N GLY A 81 -1.04 -2.62 5.54
CA GLY A 81 -1.63 -1.51 4.80
C GLY A 81 -1.26 -0.13 5.39
N ARG A 82 -0.89 -0.06 6.69
CA ARG A 82 -0.28 1.14 7.28
C ARG A 82 1.02 1.52 6.59
N TYR A 83 1.85 0.54 6.26
CA TYR A 83 3.11 0.78 5.56
C TYR A 83 2.86 1.28 4.12
N LEU A 84 1.90 0.69 3.41
CA LEU A 84 1.49 1.19 2.08
C LEU A 84 0.93 2.62 2.16
N LYS A 85 0.11 2.94 3.17
CA LYS A 85 -0.39 4.31 3.42
C LYS A 85 0.75 5.30 3.71
N TYR A 86 1.80 4.86 4.39
CA TYR A 86 2.99 5.68 4.59
C TYR A 86 3.73 5.95 3.28
N LEU A 87 3.96 4.91 2.47
CA LEU A 87 4.68 5.03 1.20
C LEU A 87 3.92 5.90 0.19
N THR A 88 2.60 5.73 0.06
CA THR A 88 1.76 6.61 -0.77
C THR A 88 1.87 8.06 -0.33
N LYS A 89 1.72 8.35 0.97
CA LYS A 89 1.89 9.71 1.51
C LYS A 89 3.29 10.29 1.27
N LYS A 90 4.32 9.44 1.31
CA LYS A 90 5.71 9.83 1.03
C LYS A 90 5.90 10.20 -0.43
N PHE A 91 5.32 9.43 -1.35
CA PHE A 91 5.31 9.75 -2.79
C PHE A 91 4.57 11.07 -3.06
N LEU A 92 3.38 11.25 -2.49
CA LEU A 92 2.61 12.50 -2.62
C LEU A 92 3.40 13.71 -2.12
N LYS A 93 4.17 13.59 -1.02
CA LYS A 93 5.01 14.70 -0.55
C LYS A 93 6.15 14.99 -1.52
N LYS A 94 6.77 13.96 -2.11
CA LYS A 94 7.86 14.11 -3.09
C LYS A 94 7.37 14.81 -4.37
N GLN A 95 6.14 14.53 -4.79
CA GLN A 95 5.51 15.16 -5.96
C GLN A 95 4.72 16.44 -5.63
N GLN A 96 4.79 16.93 -4.38
CA GLN A 96 4.08 18.12 -3.93
C GLN A 96 2.53 18.05 -4.10
N LEU A 97 1.96 16.84 -4.04
CA LEU A 97 0.51 16.57 -4.19
C LEU A 97 -0.25 16.50 -2.86
N ARG A 98 0.40 16.85 -1.75
CA ARG A 98 -0.14 16.66 -0.39
C ARG A 98 -1.29 17.60 -0.05
N ASP A 99 -1.36 18.73 -0.73
CA ASP A 99 -2.37 19.77 -0.52
C ASP A 99 -3.64 19.46 -1.31
N TRP A 100 -3.53 18.66 -2.38
CA TRP A 100 -4.66 18.28 -3.22
C TRP A 100 -5.20 16.89 -2.91
N LEU A 101 -4.34 15.93 -2.54
CA LEU A 101 -4.71 14.52 -2.41
C LEU A 101 -4.50 13.98 -1.00
N ARG A 102 -5.50 13.24 -0.51
CA ARG A 102 -5.44 12.44 0.72
C ARG A 102 -5.64 10.96 0.45
N VAL A 103 -4.89 10.14 1.20
CA VAL A 103 -5.01 8.68 1.18
C VAL A 103 -6.04 8.23 2.25
N VAL A 104 -7.16 7.69 1.80
CA VAL A 104 -8.26 7.18 2.64
C VAL A 104 -8.30 5.65 2.55
N SER A 105 -8.67 4.97 3.64
CA SER A 105 -8.93 3.52 3.61
C SER A 105 -10.42 3.34 3.44
N THR A 106 -10.85 2.72 2.34
CA THR A 106 -12.27 2.48 2.06
C THR A 106 -12.72 1.16 2.67
N SER A 107 -11.84 0.16 2.68
CA SER A 107 -12.07 -1.14 3.29
C SER A 107 -10.73 -1.76 3.72
N LYS A 108 -10.77 -2.89 4.44
CA LYS A 108 -9.55 -3.59 4.83
C LYS A 108 -8.77 -4.01 3.57
N GLY A 109 -7.57 -3.46 3.42
CA GLY A 109 -6.72 -3.72 2.25
C GLY A 109 -7.00 -2.83 1.04
N VAL A 110 -8.02 -1.96 1.08
CA VAL A 110 -8.37 -1.07 -0.03
C VAL A 110 -8.15 0.39 0.39
N TYR A 111 -7.32 1.07 -0.37
CA TYR A 111 -6.94 2.47 -0.21
C TYR A 111 -7.34 3.25 -1.45
N GLU A 112 -7.66 4.52 -1.25
CA GLU A 112 -8.12 5.41 -2.31
C GLU A 112 -7.49 6.78 -2.15
N LEU A 113 -7.07 7.39 -3.27
CA LEU A 113 -6.68 8.78 -3.34
C LEU A 113 -7.92 9.63 -3.58
N LYS A 114 -8.26 10.48 -2.61
CA LYS A 114 -9.37 11.42 -2.71
C LYS A 114 -8.84 12.83 -2.73
N PHE A 115 -9.50 13.70 -3.49
CA PHE A 115 -9.27 15.14 -3.38
C PHE A 115 -9.67 15.64 -1.99
N PHE A 116 -8.99 16.68 -1.51
CA PHE A 116 -9.57 17.52 -0.48
C PHE A 116 -10.75 18.26 -1.09
N ASN A 117 -11.88 18.29 -0.38
CA ASN A 117 -12.96 19.19 -0.73
C ASN A 117 -12.43 20.58 -0.38
N VAL A 118 -11.94 21.31 -1.39
CA VAL A 118 -11.80 22.75 -1.30
C VAL A 118 -13.23 23.27 -1.43
N VAL A 119 -14.01 23.14 -0.36
CA VAL A 119 -15.12 24.08 -0.19
C VAL A 119 -14.40 25.39 0.05
N ASN A 120 -14.63 26.34 -0.84
CA ASN A 120 -14.14 27.71 -0.73
C ASN A 120 -14.33 28.17 0.72
N ASP A 121 -13.26 28.30 1.50
CA ASP A 121 -13.21 29.13 2.72
C ASP A 121 -13.30 30.61 2.29
N GLU A 122 -14.32 30.95 1.49
CA GLU A 122 -14.59 32.26 0.90
C GLU A 122 -16.10 32.58 1.03
N ALA A 123 -16.78 31.91 1.97
CA ALA A 123 -18.19 32.11 2.27
C ALA A 123 -18.49 32.18 3.78
N GLU A 124 -17.53 32.64 4.59
CA GLU A 124 -17.75 32.93 6.02
C GLU A 124 -16.76 34.01 6.57
N ASP A 125 -16.55 35.09 5.81
CA ASP A 125 -16.02 36.36 6.35
C ASP A 125 -16.71 37.55 5.64
N ASP A 126 -18.05 37.48 5.57
CA ASP A 126 -18.93 38.63 5.36
C ASP A 126 -20.03 38.47 6.42
N ASP A 127 -20.23 39.53 7.21
CA ASP A 127 -21.13 39.70 8.36
C ASP A 127 -20.59 39.37 9.79
N GLU A 128 -19.94 40.41 10.36
CA GLU A 128 -19.91 40.84 11.78
C GLU A 128 -19.12 40.05 12.85
#